data_AF-A0A5D2Y3H3-F1
#
_entry.id   AF-A0A5D2Y3H3-F1
#
_cell.length_a   1.000
_cell.length_b   1.000
_cell.length_c   1.000
_cell.angle_alpha   90.00
_cell.angle_beta   90.00
_cell.angle_gamma   90.00
#
_symmetry.space_group_name_H-M   'P 1'
#
loop_
_entity.id
_entity.type
_entity.pdbx_description
1 polymer ?
#
loop_
_entity_poly.entity_id
_entity_poly.type
_entity_poly.pdbx_seq_one_letter_code
_entity_poly.pdbx_strand_id
1 'polypeptide(L)'
;MAALPHELTINILCHLSRWCSSIDNPDFIKHHLSHSLKTNTNHSLLLRHCGYHFFSVNYDSLKTTQTLKILGSCNGLLALENDNQRIFLWNQSTRKSQVLPSTEIGLAGFTCYGFGYDPISDDYKVVRMLNKRFGFLANNAIHWRGFKTPQSGKESLAGFDLASEEFRSVELPDFCLDEPFWFGIEALGGYLCLSAVHSELGDIVADVWIMKEYGVKESWIKLISWNQPHYIPSVVVPLAFSKNGKKVLFNIGYKWFSFGERDKFVWYDVGSERVENVETRGLPSKLDVHLYVESLVPLNSNAQQ
;
A
#
# COMPACT_ATOMS: atom_id res chain seq x y z
N MET A 1 -6.71 -20.09 18.47
CA MET A 1 -5.58 -20.27 17.52
C MET A 1 -6.16 -20.46 16.11
N ALA A 2 -6.02 -19.46 15.24
CA ALA A 2 -6.23 -19.68 13.81
C ALA A 2 -4.99 -20.42 13.26
N ALA A 3 -5.18 -21.45 12.45
CA ALA A 3 -4.07 -22.16 11.83
C ALA A 3 -3.39 -21.26 10.80
N LEU A 4 -2.07 -21.13 10.88
CA LEU A 4 -1.26 -20.45 9.86
C LEU A 4 -1.42 -21.19 8.52
N PRO A 5 -1.68 -20.48 7.40
CA PRO A 5 -1.38 -21.03 6.08
C PRO A 5 0.08 -21.49 6.04
N HIS A 6 0.29 -22.74 5.63
CA HIS A 6 1.51 -23.54 5.87
C HIS A 6 2.78 -23.06 5.10
N GLU A 7 2.74 -21.85 4.54
CA GLU A 7 3.80 -21.20 3.74
C GLU A 7 4.25 -19.84 4.31
N LEU A 8 3.59 -19.30 5.35
CA LEU A 8 3.85 -17.95 5.86
C LEU A 8 5.01 -17.88 6.87
N THR A 9 6.25 -17.96 6.40
CA THR A 9 7.40 -17.53 7.19
C THR A 9 7.50 -16.00 7.17
N ILE A 10 7.41 -15.37 8.34
CA ILE A 10 7.66 -13.94 8.54
C ILE A 10 8.97 -13.73 9.31
N ASN A 11 9.71 -12.69 8.91
CA ASN A 11 10.77 -12.11 9.73
C ASN A 11 10.52 -10.60 9.86
N ILE A 12 10.51 -10.06 11.08
CA ILE A 12 10.63 -8.62 11.33
C ILE A 12 12.10 -8.26 11.09
N LEU A 13 12.37 -7.33 10.17
CA LEU A 13 13.75 -7.02 9.77
C LEU A 13 14.43 -5.96 10.63
N CYS A 14 13.64 -5.09 11.26
CA CYS A 14 14.16 -3.99 12.07
C CYS A 14 13.15 -3.48 13.11
N HIS A 15 13.70 -3.03 14.23
CA HIS A 15 13.14 -2.05 15.14
C HIS A 15 14.15 -0.87 15.15
N LEU A 16 13.70 0.37 14.94
CA LEU A 16 14.51 1.59 14.90
C LEU A 16 14.40 2.36 16.23
N SER A 17 14.57 1.67 17.35
CA SER A 17 14.43 2.31 18.66
C SER A 17 15.46 3.44 18.85
N ARG A 18 14.93 4.66 19.00
CA ARG A 18 15.60 5.94 19.37
C ARG A 18 16.44 6.61 18.26
N TRP A 19 17.08 7.72 18.67
CA TRP A 19 17.85 8.68 17.87
C TRP A 19 16.97 9.71 17.12
N CYS A 20 16.81 10.89 17.75
CA CYS A 20 16.26 12.11 17.16
C CYS A 20 17.29 13.23 17.34
N SER A 21 17.94 13.68 16.28
CA SER A 21 18.80 14.87 16.32
C SER A 21 18.87 15.54 14.94
N SER A 22 17.93 16.46 14.66
CA SER A 22 17.98 17.44 13.54
C SER A 22 16.75 18.38 13.45
N ILE A 23 15.65 18.11 14.18
CA ILE A 23 14.47 18.98 14.23
C ILE A 23 14.02 19.04 15.70
N ASP A 24 14.08 20.23 16.30
CA ASP A 24 14.32 20.38 17.74
C ASP A 24 13.11 20.18 18.68
N ASN A 25 11.97 19.72 18.16
CA ASN A 25 10.81 19.41 19.00
C ASN A 25 10.02 18.18 18.48
N PRO A 26 10.12 17.01 19.14
CA PRO A 26 9.36 15.81 18.80
C PRO A 26 7.84 15.98 18.83
N ASP A 27 7.32 16.79 19.76
CA ASP A 27 5.87 17.04 19.87
C ASP A 27 5.37 17.83 18.67
N PHE A 28 6.14 18.81 18.18
CA PHE A 28 5.81 19.53 16.94
C PHE A 28 5.76 18.58 15.74
N ILE A 29 6.70 17.63 15.64
CA ILE A 29 6.75 16.66 14.53
C ILE A 29 5.55 15.71 14.60
N LYS A 30 5.26 15.14 15.79
CA LYS A 30 4.09 14.28 16.01
C LYS A 30 2.78 15.06 15.78
N HIS A 31 2.69 16.32 16.18
CA HIS A 31 1.53 17.18 15.95
C HIS A 31 1.36 17.53 14.46
N HIS A 32 2.41 17.89 13.74
CA HIS A 32 2.37 18.17 12.30
C HIS A 32 1.89 16.95 11.50
N LEU A 33 2.44 15.78 11.79
CA LEU A 33 2.03 14.53 11.16
C LEU A 33 0.58 14.18 11.52
N SER A 34 0.22 14.21 12.81
CA SER A 34 -1.15 13.95 13.29
C SER A 34 -2.17 14.89 12.64
N HIS A 35 -1.84 16.18 12.55
CA HIS A 35 -2.65 17.18 11.85
C HIS A 35 -2.80 16.83 10.37
N SER A 36 -1.72 16.51 9.66
CA SER A 36 -1.74 16.19 8.23
C SER A 36 -2.59 14.96 7.92
N LEU A 37 -2.49 13.91 8.75
CA LEU A 37 -3.33 12.72 8.70
C LEU A 37 -4.81 13.04 8.99
N LYS A 38 -5.09 13.81 10.05
CA LYS A 38 -6.45 14.13 10.51
C LYS A 38 -7.19 15.10 9.58
N THR A 39 -6.47 15.98 8.89
CA THR A 39 -7.05 16.98 7.96
C THR A 39 -6.95 16.58 6.50
N ASN A 40 -6.37 15.41 6.18
CA ASN A 40 -6.14 14.94 4.82
C ASN A 40 -5.40 15.98 3.95
N THR A 41 -4.35 16.59 4.53
CA THR A 41 -3.48 17.57 3.87
C THR A 41 -2.07 17.01 3.69
N ASN A 42 -1.25 17.67 2.85
CA ASN A 42 0.14 17.27 2.61
C ASN A 42 0.27 15.83 2.06
N HIS A 43 -0.77 15.36 1.35
CA HIS A 43 -0.78 14.07 0.68
C HIS A 43 -0.30 14.25 -0.77
N SER A 44 0.71 13.47 -1.14
CA SER A 44 1.37 13.48 -2.44
C SER A 44 1.31 12.08 -3.06
N LEU A 45 1.05 12.00 -4.37
CA LEU A 45 1.01 10.72 -5.09
C LEU A 45 2.37 10.42 -5.72
N LEU A 46 2.95 9.29 -5.36
CA LEU A 46 4.16 8.75 -6.00
C LEU A 46 3.74 7.85 -7.15
N LEU A 47 4.12 8.27 -8.36
CA LEU A 47 3.71 7.65 -9.62
C LEU A 47 4.91 6.92 -10.23
N ARG A 48 4.81 5.59 -10.39
CA ARG A 48 5.85 4.72 -10.96
C ARG A 48 5.39 4.16 -12.30
N HIS A 49 6.19 4.24 -13.36
CA HIS A 49 5.86 3.50 -14.59
C HIS A 49 5.97 1.99 -14.37
N CYS A 50 4.91 1.23 -14.69
CA CYS A 50 4.96 -0.23 -14.59
C CYS A 50 6.08 -0.79 -15.47
N GLY A 51 7.07 -1.45 -14.86
CA GLY A 51 8.24 -2.01 -15.55
C GLY A 51 9.52 -1.17 -15.48
N TYR A 52 9.47 0.05 -14.93
CA TYR A 52 10.69 0.78 -14.55
C TYR A 52 10.76 1.05 -13.05
N HIS A 53 11.89 0.63 -12.52
CA HIS A 53 12.50 1.05 -11.29
C HIS A 53 12.55 2.58 -11.16
N PHE A 54 12.42 3.11 -9.95
CA PHE A 54 12.74 4.52 -9.71
C PHE A 54 14.25 4.73 -9.93
N PHE A 55 14.65 5.90 -10.39
CA PHE A 55 16.05 6.33 -10.35
C PHE A 55 16.18 7.44 -9.31
N SER A 56 16.88 7.18 -8.21
CA SER A 56 17.32 8.27 -7.33
C SER A 56 18.57 8.90 -7.92
N VAL A 57 18.48 10.20 -8.23
CA VAL A 57 19.65 11.03 -8.56
C VAL A 57 20.19 11.58 -7.25
N ASN A 58 21.40 11.17 -6.88
CA ASN A 58 22.09 11.76 -5.73
C ASN A 58 22.50 13.21 -6.07
N TYR A 59 22.23 14.15 -5.16
CA TYR A 59 22.46 15.58 -5.42
C TYR A 59 23.95 15.92 -5.54
N ASP A 60 24.80 15.17 -4.83
CA ASP A 60 26.26 15.37 -4.81
C ASP A 60 26.99 14.55 -5.89
N SER A 61 26.28 13.69 -6.62
CA SER A 61 26.84 12.90 -7.72
C SER A 61 25.76 12.46 -8.70
N LEU A 62 25.82 12.98 -9.93
CA LEU A 62 24.99 12.58 -11.08
C LEU A 62 25.30 11.15 -11.60
N LYS A 63 25.59 10.20 -10.71
CA LYS A 63 25.87 8.78 -11.00
C LYS A 63 25.12 7.85 -10.06
N THR A 64 23.83 7.64 -10.32
CA THR A 64 23.11 6.43 -9.86
C THR A 64 22.04 6.02 -10.86
N THR A 65 22.27 4.90 -11.54
CA THR A 65 21.28 4.17 -12.37
C THR A 65 20.65 3.02 -11.57
N GLN A 66 20.33 3.23 -10.29
CA GLN A 66 19.82 2.19 -9.37
C GLN A 66 18.31 2.27 -9.14
N THR A 67 17.66 1.11 -9.20
CA THR A 67 16.43 0.72 -8.46
C THR A 67 16.72 0.75 -6.97
N LEU A 68 15.80 0.95 -6.02
CA LEU A 68 14.54 1.68 -5.92
C LEU A 68 13.23 1.02 -6.43
N LYS A 69 12.82 -0.01 -5.68
CA LYS A 69 11.46 -0.58 -5.56
C LYS A 69 10.82 -0.06 -4.26
N ILE A 70 9.55 0.37 -4.31
CA ILE A 70 8.81 0.80 -3.11
C ILE A 70 8.28 -0.44 -2.38
N LEU A 71 8.54 -0.55 -1.08
CA LEU A 71 8.04 -1.59 -0.18
C LEU A 71 6.77 -1.17 0.56
N GLY A 72 6.62 0.14 0.80
CA GLY A 72 5.44 0.75 1.41
C GLY A 72 5.70 2.19 1.85
N SER A 73 4.64 2.89 2.22
CA SER A 73 4.66 4.20 2.84
C SER A 73 3.92 4.13 4.18
N CYS A 74 4.43 4.85 5.18
CA CYS A 74 3.74 4.99 6.47
C CYS A 74 4.20 6.27 7.15
N ASN A 75 3.26 7.06 7.70
CA ASN A 75 3.54 8.19 8.59
C ASN A 75 4.63 9.17 8.07
N GLY A 76 4.73 9.30 6.74
CA GLY A 76 5.67 10.12 6.00
C GLY A 76 7.11 9.65 5.86
N LEU A 77 7.34 8.35 6.09
CA LEU A 77 8.50 7.63 5.60
C LEU A 77 8.11 6.71 4.44
N LEU A 78 9.08 6.45 3.57
CA LEU A 78 9.02 5.45 2.51
C LEU A 78 10.04 4.35 2.82
N ALA A 79 9.62 3.08 2.76
CA ALA A 79 10.54 1.95 2.74
C ALA A 79 10.86 1.57 1.29
N LEU A 80 12.15 1.54 0.96
CA LEU A 80 12.67 1.33 -0.39
C LEU A 80 13.70 0.19 -0.41
N GLU A 81 13.70 -0.61 -1.46
CA GLU A 81 14.68 -1.67 -1.72
C GLU A 81 15.48 -1.34 -2.99
N ASN A 82 16.80 -1.56 -2.98
CA ASN A 82 17.65 -1.37 -4.16
C ASN A 82 18.00 -2.67 -4.91
N ASP A 83 18.65 -2.55 -6.07
CA ASP A 83 19.09 -3.71 -6.88
C ASP A 83 19.96 -4.72 -6.08
N ASN A 84 20.67 -4.24 -5.06
CA ASN A 84 21.49 -5.05 -4.16
C ASN A 84 20.72 -5.60 -2.95
N GLN A 85 19.38 -5.61 -2.99
CA GLN A 85 18.48 -6.03 -1.92
C GLN A 85 18.65 -5.28 -0.59
N ARG A 86 19.35 -4.13 -0.60
CA ARG A 86 19.46 -3.27 0.59
C ARG A 86 18.17 -2.48 0.75
N ILE A 87 17.60 -2.58 1.94
CA ILE A 87 16.42 -1.81 2.33
C ILE A 87 16.88 -0.53 3.04
N PHE A 88 16.22 0.58 2.75
CA PHE A 88 16.45 1.84 3.42
C PHE A 88 15.14 2.62 3.56
N LEU A 89 15.08 3.47 4.58
CA LEU A 89 14.01 4.44 4.75
C LEU A 89 14.40 5.75 4.07
N TRP A 90 13.41 6.42 3.50
CA TRP A 90 13.56 7.75 2.90
C TRP A 90 12.44 8.66 3.37
N ASN A 91 12.82 9.84 3.86
CA ASN A 91 11.92 10.97 4.05
C ASN A 91 12.19 11.95 2.90
N GLN A 92 11.22 12.08 1.99
CA GLN A 92 11.33 12.96 0.84
C GLN A 92 11.29 14.45 1.24
N SER A 93 10.47 14.80 2.23
CA SER A 93 10.30 16.18 2.72
C SER A 93 11.58 16.72 3.38
N THR A 94 12.27 15.92 4.19
CA THR A 94 13.56 16.29 4.80
C THR A 94 14.78 15.92 3.94
N ARG A 95 14.56 15.22 2.82
CA ARG A 95 15.58 14.68 1.91
C ARG A 95 16.61 13.75 2.58
N LYS A 96 16.29 13.20 3.76
CA LYS A 96 17.17 12.27 4.49
C LYS A 96 16.81 10.82 4.18
N SER A 97 17.82 9.95 4.18
CA SER A 97 17.66 8.50 4.11
C SER A 97 18.47 7.80 5.20
N GLN A 98 18.05 6.58 5.54
CA GLN A 98 18.71 5.73 6.54
C GLN A 98 18.67 4.28 6.04
N VAL A 99 19.85 3.67 5.84
CA VAL A 99 19.96 2.25 5.46
C VAL A 99 19.58 1.38 6.65
N LEU A 100 18.78 0.34 6.40
CA LEU A 100 18.42 -0.63 7.43
C LEU A 100 19.50 -1.70 7.57
N PRO A 101 19.68 -2.30 8.76
CA PRO A 101 20.59 -3.43 8.94
C PRO A 101 20.25 -4.57 7.97
N SER A 102 21.24 -5.04 7.22
CA SER A 102 21.07 -6.19 6.33
C SER A 102 20.90 -7.46 7.15
N THR A 103 19.71 -8.05 7.12
CA THR A 103 19.48 -9.37 7.70
C THR A 103 19.89 -10.44 6.69
N GLU A 104 20.98 -11.16 6.96
CA GLU A 104 21.53 -12.24 6.13
C GLU A 104 20.63 -13.50 6.12
N ILE A 105 19.41 -13.36 5.61
CA ILE A 105 18.46 -14.47 5.45
C ILE A 105 18.37 -14.78 3.94
N GLY A 106 19.36 -15.53 3.47
CA GLY A 106 19.53 -16.00 2.09
C GLY A 106 18.51 -17.07 1.68
N LEU A 107 17.23 -16.72 1.69
CA LEU A 107 16.15 -17.58 1.24
C LEU A 107 15.80 -17.29 -0.23
N ALA A 108 16.04 -18.26 -1.09
CA ALA A 108 15.64 -18.23 -2.49
C ALA A 108 14.11 -18.36 -2.61
N GLY A 109 13.44 -17.31 -3.06
CA GLY A 109 11.98 -17.30 -3.26
C GLY A 109 11.43 -15.90 -3.47
N PHE A 110 10.14 -15.82 -3.83
CA PHE A 110 9.43 -14.54 -3.91
C PHE A 110 9.34 -13.93 -2.51
N THR A 111 10.13 -12.88 -2.28
CA THR A 111 10.08 -12.09 -1.06
C THR A 111 9.19 -10.88 -1.28
N CYS A 112 8.16 -10.75 -0.45
CA CYS A 112 7.36 -9.56 -0.33
C CYS A 112 7.58 -8.90 1.02
N TYR A 113 7.20 -7.62 1.10
CA TYR A 113 7.38 -6.80 2.28
C TYR A 113 6.07 -6.09 2.61
N GLY A 114 5.98 -5.60 3.84
CA GLY A 114 5.15 -4.45 4.18
C GLY A 114 5.87 -3.57 5.19
N PHE A 115 5.36 -2.36 5.35
CA PHE A 115 5.96 -1.32 6.18
C PHE A 115 4.88 -0.62 6.99
N GLY A 116 5.15 -0.37 8.26
CA GLY A 116 4.25 0.40 9.11
C GLY A 116 4.91 0.88 10.39
N TYR A 117 4.17 1.71 11.12
CA TYR A 117 4.56 2.27 12.41
C TYR A 117 3.77 1.57 13.51
N ASP A 118 4.47 1.00 14.48
CA ASP A 118 3.90 0.45 15.70
C ASP A 118 3.81 1.55 16.78
N PRO A 119 2.60 1.97 17.18
CA PRO A 119 2.42 2.99 18.21
C PRO A 119 2.79 2.53 19.62
N ILE A 120 2.93 1.23 19.89
CA ILE A 120 3.34 0.73 21.22
C ILE A 120 4.85 0.85 21.42
N SER A 121 5.66 0.49 20.41
CA SER A 121 7.11 0.66 20.47
C SER A 121 7.61 2.06 20.05
N ASP A 122 6.72 2.93 19.55
CA ASP A 122 7.04 4.26 18.98
C ASP A 122 8.06 4.16 17.82
N ASP A 123 7.83 3.19 16.93
CA ASP A 123 8.85 2.67 16.02
C ASP A 123 8.27 2.23 14.65
N TYR A 124 9.08 2.20 13.60
CA TYR A 124 8.72 1.66 12.30
C TYR A 124 9.28 0.24 12.10
N LYS A 125 8.41 -0.67 11.66
CA LYS A 125 8.73 -2.07 11.37
C LYS A 125 8.67 -2.32 9.86
N VAL A 126 9.71 -2.94 9.30
CA VAL A 126 9.65 -3.60 7.99
C VAL A 126 9.46 -5.09 8.21
N VAL A 127 8.35 -5.62 7.71
CA VAL A 127 7.99 -7.03 7.86
C VAL A 127 8.23 -7.74 6.52
N ARG A 128 9.08 -8.78 6.55
CA ARG A 128 9.39 -9.61 5.39
C ARG A 128 8.53 -10.86 5.38
N MET A 129 7.97 -11.19 4.22
CA MET A 129 7.14 -12.37 3.98
C MET A 129 7.68 -13.20 2.81
N LEU A 130 7.64 -14.53 2.95
CA LEU A 130 7.64 -15.42 1.79
C LEU A 130 6.22 -15.44 1.20
N ASN A 131 5.97 -14.59 0.21
CA ASN A 131 4.69 -14.48 -0.50
C ASN A 131 4.93 -13.91 -1.90
N LYS A 132 4.02 -14.21 -2.85
CA LYS A 132 4.01 -13.66 -4.21
C LYS A 132 3.36 -12.28 -4.32
N ARG A 133 2.75 -11.74 -3.24
CA ARG A 133 2.05 -10.44 -3.23
C ARG A 133 2.50 -9.55 -2.06
N PHE A 134 2.53 -8.24 -2.30
CA PHE A 134 2.90 -7.21 -1.32
C PHE A 134 1.91 -7.10 -0.16
N GLY A 135 2.36 -6.51 0.95
CA GLY A 135 1.56 -6.26 2.14
C GLY A 135 1.04 -4.82 2.21
N PHE A 136 -0.22 -4.67 2.59
CA PHE A 136 -0.90 -3.37 2.66
C PHE A 136 -1.24 -3.00 4.11
N LEU A 137 -0.79 -1.83 4.56
CA LEU A 137 -1.00 -1.35 5.93
C LEU A 137 -2.41 -0.76 6.08
N ALA A 138 -3.23 -1.35 6.94
CA ALA A 138 -4.52 -0.82 7.36
C ALA A 138 -4.75 -1.14 8.84
N ASN A 139 -5.34 -0.21 9.61
CA ASN A 139 -5.64 -0.40 11.04
C ASN A 139 -4.53 -1.12 11.86
N ASN A 140 -3.30 -0.61 11.81
CA ASN A 140 -2.11 -1.15 12.47
C ASN A 140 -1.70 -2.59 12.11
N ALA A 141 -2.33 -3.23 11.12
CA ALA A 141 -1.89 -4.50 10.56
C ALA A 141 -1.46 -4.36 9.11
N ILE A 142 -0.45 -5.14 8.73
CA ILE A 142 -0.10 -5.35 7.33
C ILE A 142 -0.91 -6.55 6.83
N HIS A 143 -1.51 -6.42 5.65
CA HIS A 143 -2.44 -7.39 5.07
C HIS A 143 -1.91 -8.00 3.79
N TRP A 144 -2.03 -9.31 3.66
CA TRP A 144 -1.69 -10.05 2.44
C TRP A 144 -2.81 -11.01 2.05
N ARG A 145 -3.03 -11.12 0.74
CA ARG A 145 -3.74 -12.25 0.15
C ARG A 145 -2.87 -13.50 0.30
N GLY A 146 -3.47 -14.57 0.79
CA GLY A 146 -2.93 -15.92 0.81
C GLY A 146 -4.00 -16.93 0.39
N PHE A 147 -3.70 -18.21 0.57
CA PHE A 147 -4.64 -19.31 0.35
C PHE A 147 -4.93 -20.02 1.67
N LYS A 148 -6.18 -20.43 1.89
CA LYS A 148 -6.58 -21.10 3.14
C LYS A 148 -5.85 -22.43 3.35
N THR A 149 -5.56 -23.13 2.24
CA THR A 149 -4.52 -24.16 2.12
C THR A 149 -3.94 -24.12 0.70
N PRO A 150 -2.69 -24.57 0.45
CA PRO A 150 -2.10 -24.59 -0.90
C PRO A 150 -2.92 -25.38 -1.93
N GLN A 151 -3.71 -26.37 -1.50
CA GLN A 151 -4.49 -27.24 -2.37
C GLN A 151 -5.93 -26.76 -2.61
N SER A 152 -6.47 -25.85 -1.78
CA SER A 152 -7.90 -25.52 -1.81
C SER A 152 -8.29 -24.47 -2.86
N GLY A 153 -7.33 -23.70 -3.39
CA GLY A 153 -7.59 -22.54 -4.26
C GLY A 153 -8.23 -21.34 -3.56
N LYS A 154 -9.04 -21.60 -2.52
CA LYS A 154 -9.81 -20.61 -1.76
C LYS A 154 -8.92 -19.53 -1.17
N GLU A 155 -9.22 -18.30 -1.55
CA GLU A 155 -8.56 -17.10 -1.05
C GLU A 155 -8.76 -16.94 0.47
N SER A 156 -7.76 -16.32 1.10
CA SER A 156 -7.81 -15.91 2.49
C SER A 156 -7.07 -14.59 2.66
N LEU A 157 -7.54 -13.74 3.59
CA LEU A 157 -6.86 -12.52 3.96
C LEU A 157 -6.17 -12.71 5.31
N ALA A 158 -4.86 -12.60 5.34
CA ALA A 158 -4.07 -12.63 6.56
C ALA A 158 -3.65 -11.21 6.93
N GLY A 159 -3.84 -10.83 8.19
CA GLY A 159 -3.27 -9.63 8.79
C GLY A 159 -2.17 -10.01 9.80
N PHE A 160 -1.06 -9.27 9.81
CA PHE A 160 -0.06 -9.30 10.88
C PHE A 160 -0.17 -7.98 11.64
N ASP A 161 -0.59 -8.03 12.91
CA ASP A 161 -0.71 -6.84 13.75
C ASP A 161 0.69 -6.36 14.18
N LEU A 162 1.00 -5.10 13.93
CA LEU A 162 2.32 -4.54 14.22
C LEU A 162 2.57 -4.32 15.72
N ALA A 163 1.53 -4.25 16.55
CA ALA A 163 1.63 -3.98 17.97
C ALA A 163 1.68 -5.27 18.80
N SER A 164 0.83 -6.26 18.50
CA SER A 164 0.90 -7.58 19.18
C SER A 164 1.88 -8.55 18.52
N GLU A 165 2.32 -8.28 17.29
CA GLU A 165 3.14 -9.19 16.46
C GLU A 165 2.46 -10.55 16.19
N GLU A 166 1.13 -10.57 16.24
CA GLU A 166 0.31 -11.76 16.01
C GLU A 166 -0.37 -11.77 14.63
N PHE A 167 -0.55 -12.97 14.09
CA PHE A 167 -1.37 -13.19 12.91
C PHE A 167 -2.85 -13.28 13.24
N ARG A 168 -3.67 -12.66 12.40
CA ARG A 168 -5.13 -12.81 12.37
C ARG A 168 -5.61 -13.17 10.97
N SER A 169 -6.59 -14.07 10.90
CA SER A 169 -7.41 -14.22 9.70
C SER A 169 -8.39 -13.05 9.67
N VAL A 170 -8.53 -12.39 8.52
CA VAL A 170 -9.59 -11.43 8.27
C VAL A 170 -10.62 -12.12 7.38
N GLU A 171 -11.89 -12.11 7.80
CA GLU A 171 -12.96 -12.70 7.01
C GLU A 171 -13.30 -11.80 5.82
N LEU A 172 -13.40 -12.42 4.65
CA LEU A 172 -13.79 -11.75 3.42
C LEU A 172 -15.32 -11.63 3.34
N PRO A 173 -15.84 -10.64 2.59
CA PRO A 173 -17.25 -10.61 2.18
C PRO A 173 -17.63 -11.87 1.39
N ASP A 174 -18.90 -12.27 1.44
CA ASP A 174 -19.34 -13.52 0.82
C ASP A 174 -19.17 -13.56 -0.71
N PHE A 175 -19.27 -12.41 -1.41
CA PHE A 175 -19.04 -12.35 -2.87
C PHE A 175 -17.60 -12.72 -3.27
N CYS A 176 -16.61 -12.61 -2.37
CA CYS A 176 -15.23 -13.03 -2.65
C CYS A 176 -15.10 -14.56 -2.78
N LEU A 177 -16.16 -15.32 -2.48
CA LEU A 177 -16.21 -16.77 -2.66
C LEU A 177 -16.56 -17.18 -4.11
N ASP A 178 -17.00 -16.23 -4.94
CA ASP A 178 -17.48 -16.46 -6.32
C ASP A 178 -16.38 -16.28 -7.39
N GLU A 179 -15.11 -16.47 -7.02
CA GLU A 179 -13.93 -16.52 -7.91
C GLU A 179 -13.80 -15.31 -8.88
N PRO A 180 -13.51 -14.09 -8.39
CA PRO A 180 -13.39 -12.89 -9.21
C PRO A 180 -12.21 -12.96 -10.20
N PHE A 181 -12.41 -12.45 -11.42
CA PHE A 181 -11.36 -12.33 -12.46
C PHE A 181 -10.12 -11.56 -11.97
N TRP A 182 -10.33 -10.54 -11.14
CA TRP A 182 -9.27 -9.85 -10.44
C TRP A 182 -9.73 -9.44 -9.04
N PHE A 183 -8.81 -9.53 -8.07
CA PHE A 183 -9.02 -9.05 -6.70
C PHE A 183 -7.72 -8.49 -6.12
N GLY A 184 -7.82 -7.28 -5.57
CA GLY A 184 -6.76 -6.52 -4.90
C GLY A 184 -7.19 -6.06 -3.50
N ILE A 185 -6.21 -5.90 -2.62
CA ILE A 185 -6.38 -5.38 -1.26
C ILE A 185 -5.60 -4.07 -1.19
N GLU A 186 -6.19 -3.05 -0.61
CA GLU A 186 -5.60 -1.71 -0.49
C GLU A 186 -5.99 -1.08 0.86
N ALA A 187 -5.49 0.12 1.13
CA ALA A 187 -5.93 0.94 2.27
C ALA A 187 -6.44 2.31 1.78
N LEU A 188 -7.67 2.68 2.14
CA LEU A 188 -8.28 3.96 1.79
C LEU A 188 -8.69 4.70 3.07
N GLY A 189 -8.02 5.81 3.38
CA GLY A 189 -8.35 6.62 4.56
C GLY A 189 -8.26 5.86 5.89
N GLY A 190 -7.37 4.86 5.98
CA GLY A 190 -7.20 3.99 7.14
C GLY A 190 -8.05 2.71 7.14
N TYR A 191 -9.10 2.64 6.32
CA TYR A 191 -9.93 1.45 6.17
C TYR A 191 -9.23 0.39 5.30
N LEU A 192 -9.37 -0.88 5.69
CA LEU A 192 -8.99 -2.00 4.83
C LEU A 192 -10.00 -2.09 3.68
N CYS A 193 -9.48 -2.16 2.45
CA CYS A 193 -10.28 -2.09 1.23
C CYS A 193 -10.04 -3.30 0.34
N LEU A 194 -11.10 -3.75 -0.31
CA LEU A 194 -11.07 -4.82 -1.30
C LEU A 194 -11.62 -4.28 -2.61
N SER A 195 -10.90 -4.49 -3.69
CA SER A 195 -11.36 -4.15 -5.04
C SER A 195 -11.43 -5.44 -5.85
N ALA A 196 -12.56 -5.69 -6.51
CA ALA A 196 -12.82 -6.92 -7.24
C ALA A 196 -13.41 -6.62 -8.62
N VAL A 197 -13.06 -7.44 -9.61
CA VAL A 197 -13.69 -7.46 -10.93
C VAL A 197 -14.20 -8.87 -11.17
N HIS A 198 -15.51 -9.05 -11.31
CA HIS A 198 -16.17 -10.36 -11.40
C HIS A 198 -17.34 -10.34 -12.39
N SER A 199 -17.90 -11.51 -12.68
CA SER A 199 -19.15 -11.64 -13.44
C SER A 199 -20.34 -11.49 -12.49
N GLU A 200 -21.39 -10.80 -12.92
CA GLU A 200 -22.69 -10.74 -12.23
C GLU A 200 -23.80 -10.71 -13.29
N LEU A 201 -24.71 -11.70 -13.27
CA LEU A 201 -25.83 -11.86 -14.21
C LEU A 201 -25.46 -11.86 -15.72
N GLY A 202 -24.18 -12.02 -16.06
CA GLY A 202 -23.66 -12.02 -17.43
C GLY A 202 -22.88 -10.75 -17.81
N ASP A 203 -22.97 -9.70 -17.01
CA ASP A 203 -22.15 -8.49 -17.11
C ASP A 203 -20.86 -8.64 -16.28
N ILE A 204 -19.84 -7.83 -16.57
CA ILE A 204 -18.64 -7.72 -15.72
C ILE A 204 -18.77 -6.47 -14.84
N VAL A 205 -18.68 -6.67 -13.54
CA VAL A 205 -18.80 -5.63 -12.51
C VAL A 205 -17.45 -5.39 -11.86
N ALA A 206 -17.11 -4.13 -11.63
CA ALA A 206 -15.98 -3.69 -10.82
C ALA A 206 -16.49 -3.09 -9.51
N ASP A 207 -16.23 -3.80 -8.42
CA ASP A 207 -16.74 -3.54 -7.08
C ASP A 207 -15.59 -3.09 -6.16
N VAL A 208 -15.86 -2.14 -5.26
CA VAL A 208 -14.91 -1.80 -4.18
C VAL A 208 -15.64 -1.74 -2.85
N TRP A 209 -15.07 -2.42 -1.86
CA TRP A 209 -15.63 -2.62 -0.53
C TRP A 209 -14.67 -2.09 0.52
N ILE A 210 -15.22 -1.55 1.62
CA ILE A 210 -14.45 -1.04 2.76
C ILE A 210 -14.95 -1.67 4.06
N MET A 211 -14.05 -2.12 4.91
CA MET A 211 -14.35 -2.67 6.23
C MET A 211 -14.49 -1.52 7.22
N LYS A 212 -15.72 -1.22 7.67
CA LYS A 212 -15.99 -0.09 8.58
C LYS A 212 -15.50 -0.32 10.00
N GLU A 213 -15.61 -1.55 10.49
CA GLU A 213 -15.17 -1.96 11.81
C GLU A 213 -14.15 -3.09 11.64
N TYR A 214 -12.90 -2.79 11.97
CA TYR A 214 -11.81 -3.69 11.63
C TYR A 214 -11.97 -5.06 12.31
N GLY A 215 -11.89 -6.13 11.50
CA GLY A 215 -12.04 -7.51 11.94
C GLY A 215 -13.50 -8.00 11.99
N VAL A 216 -14.50 -7.14 11.77
CA VAL A 216 -15.92 -7.50 11.78
C VAL A 216 -16.39 -7.73 10.34
N LYS A 217 -16.76 -8.97 10.00
CA LYS A 217 -17.18 -9.37 8.65
C LYS A 217 -18.41 -8.57 8.17
N GLU A 218 -19.38 -8.37 9.05
CA GLU A 218 -20.65 -7.69 8.76
C GLU A 218 -20.46 -6.18 8.52
N SER A 219 -19.27 -5.63 8.81
CA SER A 219 -18.95 -4.22 8.59
C SER A 219 -18.41 -3.91 7.19
N TRP A 220 -18.22 -4.93 6.35
CA TRP A 220 -17.87 -4.74 4.94
C TRP A 220 -19.05 -4.09 4.20
N ILE A 221 -18.86 -2.84 3.76
CA ILE A 221 -19.84 -2.14 2.92
C ILE A 221 -19.30 -1.95 1.50
N LYS A 222 -20.17 -2.11 0.50
CA LYS A 222 -19.86 -1.75 -0.89
C LYS A 222 -19.77 -0.21 -0.97
N LEU A 223 -18.61 0.30 -1.36
CA LEU A 223 -18.35 1.73 -1.56
C LEU A 223 -18.67 2.16 -2.99
N ILE A 224 -18.33 1.33 -3.98
CA ILE A 224 -18.72 1.51 -5.39
C ILE A 224 -19.07 0.19 -6.07
N SER A 225 -19.88 0.28 -7.12
CA SER A 225 -20.14 -0.78 -8.10
C SER A 225 -20.18 -0.14 -9.49
N TRP A 226 -19.39 -0.65 -10.43
CA TRP A 226 -19.36 -0.17 -11.82
C TRP A 226 -19.61 -1.32 -12.80
N ASN A 227 -20.67 -1.19 -13.59
CA ASN A 227 -21.17 -2.19 -14.54
C ASN A 227 -21.23 -1.66 -15.99
N GLN A 228 -20.32 -0.77 -16.39
CA GLN A 228 -20.39 -0.07 -17.68
C GLN A 228 -19.82 -0.90 -18.84
N PRO A 229 -20.64 -1.32 -19.83
CA PRO A 229 -20.28 -2.34 -20.83
C PRO A 229 -19.20 -1.93 -21.85
N HIS A 230 -18.74 -0.68 -21.86
CA HIS A 230 -17.75 -0.17 -22.82
C HIS A 230 -16.38 0.13 -22.22
N TYR A 231 -16.21 0.10 -20.90
CA TYR A 231 -14.97 0.53 -20.22
C TYR A 231 -14.65 -0.29 -18.96
N ILE A 232 -14.94 -1.60 -18.95
CA ILE A 232 -14.64 -2.47 -17.82
C ILE A 232 -13.12 -2.51 -17.60
N PRO A 233 -12.61 -2.01 -16.46
CA PRO A 233 -11.17 -2.01 -16.21
C PRO A 233 -10.70 -3.38 -15.73
N SER A 234 -9.44 -3.71 -16.02
CA SER A 234 -8.85 -4.96 -15.52
C SER A 234 -8.39 -4.84 -14.05
N VAL A 235 -8.31 -3.61 -13.52
CA VAL A 235 -7.85 -3.26 -12.18
C VAL A 235 -8.56 -1.96 -11.75
N VAL A 236 -9.10 -1.92 -10.53
CA VAL A 236 -9.55 -0.68 -9.87
C VAL A 236 -8.79 -0.54 -8.56
N VAL A 237 -8.14 0.60 -8.33
CA VAL A 237 -7.35 0.87 -7.13
C VAL A 237 -7.89 2.15 -6.46
N PRO A 238 -8.56 2.08 -5.29
CA PRO A 238 -8.86 3.26 -4.49
C PRO A 238 -7.57 3.88 -3.96
N LEU A 239 -7.38 5.19 -4.14
CA LEU A 239 -6.15 5.89 -3.76
C LEU A 239 -6.32 6.82 -2.56
N ALA A 240 -7.32 7.69 -2.60
CA ALA A 240 -7.52 8.70 -1.55
C ALA A 240 -8.96 9.21 -1.52
N PHE A 241 -9.45 9.59 -0.34
CA PHE A 241 -10.58 10.50 -0.24
C PHE A 241 -10.14 11.92 -0.60
N SER A 242 -11.04 12.67 -1.22
CA SER A 242 -10.95 14.13 -1.33
C SER A 242 -10.98 14.80 0.04
N LYS A 243 -10.52 16.06 0.14
CA LYS A 243 -10.44 16.82 1.41
C LYS A 243 -11.76 16.93 2.18
N ASN A 244 -12.90 16.86 1.49
CA ASN A 244 -14.23 16.93 2.10
C ASN A 244 -14.90 15.55 2.28
N GLY A 245 -14.20 14.46 1.96
CA GLY A 245 -14.69 13.08 2.06
C GLY A 245 -15.76 12.66 1.04
N LYS A 246 -16.27 13.58 0.19
CA LYS A 246 -17.40 13.30 -0.71
C LYS A 246 -17.01 12.57 -1.98
N LYS A 247 -15.78 12.76 -2.44
CA LYS A 247 -15.21 12.11 -3.63
C LYS A 247 -14.07 11.17 -3.26
N VAL A 248 -13.92 10.08 -4.03
CA VAL A 248 -12.82 9.11 -3.95
C VAL A 248 -12.02 9.16 -5.25
N LEU A 249 -10.69 9.25 -5.15
CA LEU A 249 -9.80 9.15 -6.30
C LEU A 249 -9.48 7.68 -6.55
N PHE A 250 -9.68 7.22 -7.79
CA PHE A 250 -9.32 5.89 -8.25
C PHE A 250 -8.24 5.96 -9.33
N ASN A 251 -7.32 5.00 -9.31
CA ASN A 251 -6.59 4.57 -10.51
C ASN A 251 -7.38 3.41 -11.15
N ILE A 252 -7.61 3.53 -12.45
CA ILE A 252 -8.34 2.58 -13.28
C ILE A 252 -7.35 2.04 -14.31
N GLY A 253 -6.98 0.77 -14.16
CA GLY A 253 -5.93 0.13 -14.96
C GLY A 253 -6.47 -0.92 -15.93
N TYR A 254 -5.91 -0.95 -17.14
CA TYR A 254 -6.35 -1.84 -18.22
C TYR A 254 -5.33 -2.96 -18.49
N LYS A 255 -4.79 -3.55 -17.41
CA LYS A 255 -3.59 -4.39 -17.45
C LYS A 255 -3.74 -5.71 -18.25
N TRP A 256 -4.95 -6.21 -18.50
CA TRP A 256 -5.17 -7.55 -19.06
C TRP A 256 -5.98 -7.59 -20.38
N PHE A 257 -6.93 -6.68 -20.60
CA PHE A 257 -7.88 -6.79 -21.72
C PHE A 257 -7.72 -5.76 -22.85
N SER A 258 -7.03 -4.62 -22.63
CA SER A 258 -6.90 -3.55 -23.64
C SER A 258 -5.43 -3.27 -24.01
N PHE A 259 -4.97 -3.77 -25.16
CA PHE A 259 -3.68 -3.36 -25.72
C PHE A 259 -3.73 -1.89 -26.18
N GLY A 260 -3.02 -1.02 -25.47
CA GLY A 260 -2.82 0.40 -25.85
C GLY A 260 -3.59 1.42 -25.02
N GLU A 261 -4.54 1.00 -24.17
CA GLU A 261 -5.15 1.92 -23.20
C GLU A 261 -4.16 2.29 -22.08
N ARG A 262 -4.27 3.55 -21.64
CA ARG A 262 -3.51 4.08 -20.51
C ARG A 262 -4.32 3.96 -19.24
N ASP A 263 -3.63 3.77 -18.11
CA ASP A 263 -4.25 3.87 -16.80
C ASP A 263 -4.83 5.29 -16.62
N LYS A 264 -6.06 5.37 -16.11
CA LYS A 264 -6.81 6.62 -15.94
C LYS A 264 -6.95 6.92 -14.46
N PHE A 265 -6.95 8.21 -14.12
CA PHE A 265 -7.34 8.68 -12.80
C PHE A 265 -8.74 9.26 -12.89
N VAL A 266 -9.62 8.89 -11.96
CA VAL A 266 -10.99 9.45 -11.90
C VAL A 266 -11.36 9.81 -10.46
N TRP A 267 -12.11 10.90 -10.33
CA TRP A 267 -12.86 11.18 -9.12
C TRP A 267 -14.25 10.54 -9.23
N TYR A 268 -14.62 9.72 -8.26
CA TYR A 268 -15.98 9.24 -8.08
C TYR A 268 -16.65 10.02 -6.95
N ASP A 269 -17.80 10.62 -7.20
CA ASP A 269 -18.61 11.31 -6.19
C ASP A 269 -19.59 10.34 -5.53
N VAL A 270 -19.41 10.09 -4.23
CA VAL A 270 -20.15 9.05 -3.48
C VAL A 270 -21.62 9.43 -3.27
N GLY A 271 -21.98 10.72 -3.35
CA GLY A 271 -23.37 11.17 -3.15
C GLY A 271 -24.20 11.24 -4.43
N SER A 272 -23.56 11.38 -5.59
CA SER A 272 -24.22 11.49 -6.90
C SER A 272 -23.87 10.36 -7.87
N GLU A 273 -22.99 9.44 -7.45
CA GLU A 273 -22.46 8.30 -8.20
C GLU A 273 -21.76 8.65 -9.52
N ARG A 274 -21.35 9.92 -9.68
CA ARG A 274 -20.74 10.45 -10.90
C ARG A 274 -19.24 10.20 -10.95
N VAL A 275 -18.76 9.84 -12.14
CA VAL A 275 -17.34 9.70 -12.46
C VAL A 275 -16.86 10.93 -13.23
N GLU A 276 -15.80 11.58 -12.75
CA GLU A 276 -15.12 12.71 -13.37
C GLU A 276 -13.68 12.31 -13.72
N ASN A 277 -13.28 12.44 -14.99
CA ASN A 277 -11.91 12.14 -15.41
C ASN A 277 -10.92 13.20 -14.89
N VAL A 278 -9.77 12.75 -14.40
CA VAL A 278 -8.64 13.63 -14.03
C VAL A 278 -7.69 13.72 -15.21
N GLU A 279 -7.46 14.94 -15.73
CA GLU A 279 -6.47 15.17 -16.78
C GLU A 279 -5.05 14.96 -16.25
N THR A 280 -4.36 13.94 -16.74
CA THR A 280 -2.95 13.67 -16.44
C THR A 280 -2.08 13.82 -17.69
N ARG A 281 -1.53 15.03 -17.89
CA ARG A 281 -0.62 15.32 -19.01
C ARG A 281 0.82 14.94 -18.66
N GLY A 282 1.54 14.35 -19.62
CA GLY A 282 2.94 13.95 -19.43
C GLY A 282 3.19 12.70 -18.58
N LEU A 283 2.15 12.07 -18.03
CA LEU A 283 2.31 10.81 -17.29
C LEU A 283 2.60 9.62 -18.23
N PRO A 284 3.40 8.64 -17.76
CA PRO A 284 3.55 7.34 -18.39
C PRO A 284 2.21 6.59 -18.55
N SER A 285 2.15 5.64 -19.49
CA SER A 285 0.91 4.95 -19.88
C SER A 285 0.38 3.94 -18.85
N LYS A 286 1.26 3.31 -18.07
CA LYS A 286 0.90 2.35 -17.01
C LYS A 286 1.58 2.74 -15.71
N LEU A 287 0.83 2.78 -14.62
CA LEU A 287 1.29 3.32 -13.35
C LEU A 287 1.01 2.38 -12.18
N ASP A 288 1.99 2.24 -11.30
CA ASP A 288 1.74 1.87 -9.91
C ASP A 288 1.78 3.14 -9.07
N VAL A 289 0.83 3.28 -8.14
CA VAL A 289 0.60 4.52 -7.41
C VAL A 289 0.70 4.25 -5.92
N HIS A 290 1.50 5.05 -5.22
CA HIS A 290 1.61 4.99 -3.77
C HIS A 290 1.26 6.35 -3.16
N LEU A 291 0.40 6.35 -2.15
CA LEU A 291 0.07 7.54 -1.37
C LEU A 291 1.20 7.83 -0.37
N TYR A 292 1.70 9.06 -0.35
CA TYR A 292 2.71 9.52 0.60
C TYR A 292 2.18 10.73 1.36
N VAL A 293 2.48 10.83 2.65
CA VAL A 293 2.13 11.98 3.50
C VAL A 293 3.42 12.71 3.85
N GLU A 294 3.55 13.96 3.47
CA GLU A 294 4.76 14.74 3.76
C GLU A 294 4.92 14.97 5.26
N SER A 295 6.14 14.80 5.77
CA SER A 295 6.39 14.72 7.21
C SER A 295 7.79 15.16 7.59
N LEU A 296 7.92 15.70 8.80
CA LEU A 296 9.19 16.09 9.40
C LEU A 296 9.78 15.00 10.30
N VAL A 297 9.29 13.75 10.21
CA VAL A 297 9.87 12.60 10.94
C VAL A 297 11.36 12.48 10.62
N PRO A 298 12.25 12.60 11.61
CA PRO A 298 13.68 12.61 11.37
C PRO A 298 14.17 11.20 11.05
N LEU A 299 15.06 11.09 10.07
CA LEU A 299 15.89 9.91 9.84
C LEU A 299 17.32 10.25 10.24
N ASN A 300 18.01 9.30 10.84
CA ASN A 300 19.40 9.47 11.21
C ASN A 300 20.28 9.13 10.01
N SER A 301 20.98 10.15 9.51
CA SER A 301 22.02 10.02 8.50
C SER A 301 23.30 9.41 9.10
N ASN A 302 23.19 8.23 9.71
CA ASN A 302 24.33 7.43 10.15
C ASN A 302 24.86 6.64 8.95
N ALA A 303 25.74 7.31 8.20
CA ALA A 303 26.69 6.70 7.29
C ALA A 303 27.96 7.56 7.24
N GLN A 304 28.85 7.36 8.21
CA GLN A 304 30.27 7.54 7.96
C GLN A 304 30.89 6.17 7.71
N GLN A 305 31.76 6.13 6.69
CA GLN A 305 32.56 4.99 6.18
C GLN A 305 31.77 4.02 5.28
#